data_AF-A0A8T4SX96-F1
#
_entry.id   AF-A0A8T4SX96-F1
#
_cell.length_a   1.000
_cell.length_b   1.000
_cell.length_c   1.000
_cell.angle_alpha   90.00
_cell.angle_beta   90.00
_cell.angle_gamma   90.00
#
_symmetry.space_group_name_H-M   'P 1'
#
loop_
_entity.id
_entity.type
_entity.pdbx_description
1 polymer ?
#
loop_
_entity_poly.entity_id
_entity_poly.type
_entity_poly.pdbx_seq_one_letter_code
_entity_poly.pdbx_strand_id
1 'polypeptide(L)'
;MKVILLPGNSKENKVWIEEIEKTLKKECTTEVIYYEHWKTGEETIDIEAEVKKLEQVVVKEDFIFAKSAGCLVVLKGIAEKRIHPKKCMFAGVPV
;
A
#
# COMPACT_ATOMS: atom_id res chain seq x y z
N MET A 1 9.09 -6.73 -13.00
CA MET A 1 9.13 -6.15 -11.64
C MET A 1 7.71 -5.71 -11.30
N LYS A 2 7.17 -6.16 -10.17
CA LYS A 2 5.84 -5.75 -9.69
C LYS A 2 6.01 -4.74 -8.55
N VAL A 3 5.24 -3.65 -8.60
CA VAL A 3 5.20 -2.62 -7.56
C VAL A 3 3.81 -2.60 -6.93
N ILE A 4 3.72 -2.93 -5.64
CA ILE A 4 2.52 -2.78 -4.84
C ILE A 4 2.43 -1.34 -4.35
N LEU A 5 1.29 -0.70 -4.54
CA LEU A 5 1.05 0.70 -4.26
C LEU A 5 0.07 0.84 -3.10
N LEU A 6 0.52 1.45 -1.99
CA LEU A 6 -0.28 1.70 -0.79
C LEU A 6 -0.47 3.22 -0.56
N PRO A 7 -1.69 3.75 -0.73
CA PRO A 7 -2.00 5.17 -0.57
C PRO A 7 -1.99 5.65 0.89
N GLY A 8 -2.26 6.95 1.09
CA GLY A 8 -2.56 7.49 2.43
C GLY A 8 -3.99 7.22 2.88
N ASN A 9 -4.31 7.55 4.13
CA ASN A 9 -5.59 7.24 4.77
C ASN A 9 -6.81 7.80 4.03
N SER A 10 -6.79 9.07 3.63
CA SER A 10 -7.99 9.76 3.14
C SER A 10 -8.36 9.35 1.72
N LYS A 11 -9.65 9.44 1.37
CA LYS A 11 -10.20 9.01 0.06
C LYS A 11 -9.62 9.79 -1.13
N GLU A 12 -9.17 11.01 -0.91
CA GLU A 12 -8.47 11.84 -1.90
C GLU A 12 -7.17 11.17 -2.37
N ASN A 13 -6.55 10.31 -1.54
CA ASN A 13 -5.37 9.55 -1.94
C ASN A 13 -5.68 8.46 -2.98
N LYS A 14 -6.96 8.12 -3.21
CA LYS A 14 -7.36 7.18 -4.26
C LYS A 14 -7.01 7.69 -5.65
N VAL A 15 -7.46 8.91 -5.99
CA VAL A 15 -7.16 9.52 -7.29
C VAL A 15 -5.66 9.72 -7.46
N TRP A 16 -5.00 10.21 -6.40
CA TRP A 16 -3.55 10.41 -6.39
C TRP A 16 -2.76 9.12 -6.67
N ILE A 17 -3.14 7.98 -6.06
CA ILE A 17 -2.41 6.72 -6.28
C ILE A 17 -2.70 6.12 -7.66
N GLU A 18 -3.90 6.33 -8.20
CA GLU A 18 -4.27 5.94 -9.57
C GLU A 18 -3.45 6.70 -10.62
N GLU A 19 -3.15 7.98 -10.40
CA GLU A 19 -2.26 8.78 -11.26
C GLU A 19 -0.81 8.27 -11.24
N ILE A 20 -0.32 7.89 -10.06
CA ILE A 20 0.99 7.25 -9.90
C ILE A 20 1.01 5.90 -10.62
N GLU A 21 -0.03 5.09 -10.42
CA GLU A 21 -0.17 3.79 -11.07
C GLU A 21 -0.13 3.94 -12.60
N LYS A 22 -0.89 4.89 -13.15
CA LYS A 22 -0.89 5.18 -14.60
C LYS A 22 0.49 5.53 -15.14
N THR A 23 1.31 6.20 -14.34
CA THR A 23 2.70 6.54 -14.71
C THR A 23 3.59 5.31 -14.66
N LEU A 24 3.53 4.54 -13.57
CA LEU A 24 4.39 3.38 -13.34
C LEU A 24 4.04 2.17 -14.23
N LYS A 25 2.77 2.02 -14.63
CA LYS A 25 2.31 0.96 -15.55
C LYS A 25 3.01 0.96 -16.91
N LYS A 26 3.62 2.08 -17.30
CA LYS A 26 4.42 2.20 -18.53
C LYS A 26 5.74 1.44 -18.44
N GLU A 27 6.27 1.27 -17.24
CA GLU A 27 7.62 0.74 -16.98
C GLU A 27 7.60 -0.62 -16.25
N CYS A 28 6.53 -0.90 -15.51
CA CYS A 28 6.44 -2.09 -14.66
C CYS A 28 4.99 -2.53 -14.40
N THR A 29 4.83 -3.75 -13.88
CA THR A 29 3.53 -4.22 -13.39
C THR A 29 3.23 -3.52 -12.07
N THR A 30 1.99 -3.09 -11.86
CA THR A 30 1.58 -2.43 -10.63
C THR A 30 0.31 -3.05 -10.07
N GLU A 31 0.12 -2.94 -8.76
CA GLU A 31 -1.13 -3.29 -8.09
C GLU A 31 -1.41 -2.31 -6.97
N VAL A 32 -2.58 -1.67 -7.00
CA VAL A 32 -3.02 -0.73 -5.96
C VAL A 32 -3.85 -1.47 -4.91
N ILE A 33 -3.49 -1.28 -3.64
CA ILE A 33 -4.31 -1.75 -2.51
C ILE A 33 -5.33 -0.66 -2.17
N TYR A 34 -6.59 -0.93 -2.49
CA TYR A 34 -7.71 -0.06 -2.15
C TYR A 34 -8.25 -0.39 -0.75
N TYR A 35 -8.34 0.63 0.10
CA TYR A 35 -8.77 0.45 1.48
C TYR A 35 -10.28 0.30 1.61
N GLU A 36 -10.72 -0.52 2.58
CA GLU A 36 -12.14 -0.82 2.77
C GLU A 36 -12.91 0.39 3.30
N HIS A 37 -12.30 1.14 4.21
CA HIS A 37 -12.94 2.29 4.88
C HIS A 37 -13.38 3.38 3.90
N TRP A 38 -12.76 3.46 2.72
CA TRP A 38 -13.19 4.37 1.65
C TRP A 38 -14.58 4.08 1.09
N LYS A 39 -15.04 2.83 1.19
CA LYS A 39 -16.38 2.40 0.78
C LYS A 39 -17.39 2.61 1.90
N THR A 40 -17.01 2.34 3.15
CA THR A 40 -17.90 2.47 4.31
C THR A 40 -18.04 3.92 4.78
N GLY A 41 -17.11 4.80 4.40
CA GLY A 41 -17.10 6.20 4.81
C GLY A 41 -16.46 6.42 6.18
N GLU A 42 -15.85 5.39 6.77
CA GLU A 42 -15.08 5.50 7.99
C GLU A 42 -13.88 6.43 7.78
N GLU A 43 -13.56 7.24 8.81
CA GLU A 43 -12.48 8.23 8.71
C GLU A 43 -11.09 7.60 8.78
N THR A 44 -10.96 6.45 9.44
CA THR A 44 -9.67 5.84 9.76
C THR A 44 -9.58 4.44 9.16
N ILE A 45 -8.43 4.15 8.57
CA ILE A 45 -8.06 2.84 8.05
C ILE A 45 -8.01 1.78 9.17
N ASP A 46 -8.57 0.60 8.90
CA ASP A 46 -8.30 -0.60 9.69
C ASP A 46 -6.98 -1.23 9.21
N ILE A 47 -5.90 -0.91 9.92
CA ILE A 47 -4.56 -1.39 9.57
C ILE A 47 -4.50 -2.92 9.50
N GLU A 48 -5.17 -3.64 10.40
CA GLU A 48 -5.12 -5.11 10.45
C GLU A 48 -5.83 -5.75 9.26
N ALA A 49 -7.01 -5.24 8.90
CA ALA A 49 -7.74 -5.68 7.72
C ALA A 49 -6.91 -5.45 6.44
N GLU A 50 -6.24 -4.31 6.34
CA GLU A 50 -5.43 -3.97 5.16
C GLU A 50 -4.11 -4.76 5.10
N VAL A 51 -3.50 -5.13 6.25
CA VAL A 51 -2.38 -6.09 6.27
C VAL A 51 -2.83 -7.45 5.75
N LYS A 52 -4.00 -7.94 6.16
CA LYS A 52 -4.54 -9.22 5.65
C LYS A 52 -4.71 -9.21 4.13
N LYS A 53 -5.20 -8.11 3.56
CA LYS A 53 -5.30 -7.96 2.10
C LYS A 53 -3.92 -7.94 1.44
N LEU A 54 -2.98 -7.18 1.99
CA LEU A 54 -1.63 -7.07 1.46
C LEU A 54 -0.90 -8.43 1.44
N GLU A 55 -1.07 -9.24 2.49
CA GLU A 55 -0.51 -10.59 2.61
C GLU A 55 -0.95 -11.53 1.48
N GLN A 56 -2.15 -11.36 0.92
CA GLN A 56 -2.65 -12.21 -0.17
C GLN A 56 -2.02 -11.91 -1.53
N VAL A 57 -1.40 -10.73 -1.69
CA VAL A 57 -0.99 -10.21 -3.00
C VAL A 57 0.50 -9.97 -3.15
N VAL A 58 1.21 -9.80 -2.03
CA VAL A 58 2.64 -9.51 -2.03
C VAL A 58 3.47 -10.78 -1.96
N VAL A 59 4.47 -10.88 -2.83
CA VAL A 59 5.49 -11.93 -2.80
C VAL A 59 6.87 -11.34 -2.55
N LYS A 60 7.86 -12.22 -2.31
CA LYS A 60 9.20 -11.81 -1.88
C LYS A 60 9.93 -10.94 -2.90
N GLU A 61 9.61 -11.10 -4.18
CA GLU A 61 10.22 -10.39 -5.30
C GLU A 61 9.62 -9.00 -5.55
N ASP A 62 8.50 -8.69 -4.89
CA ASP A 62 7.75 -7.46 -5.10
C ASP A 62 8.41 -6.26 -4.43
N PHE A 63 8.19 -5.09 -5.04
CA PHE A 63 8.54 -3.80 -4.48
C PHE A 63 7.29 -3.16 -3.91
N ILE A 64 7.43 -2.41 -2.81
CA ILE A 64 6.31 -1.67 -2.24
C ILE A 64 6.62 -0.18 -2.28
N PHE A 65 5.67 0.61 -2.77
CA PHE A 65 5.61 2.06 -2.56
C PHE A 65 4.44 2.38 -1.65
N ALA A 66 4.70 2.99 -0.50
CA ALA A 66 3.65 3.33 0.46
C ALA A 66 3.76 4.77 0.96
N LYS A 67 2.60 5.39 1.21
CA LYS A 67 2.51 6.77 1.71
C LYS A 67 1.73 6.84 3.02
N SER A 68 2.24 7.60 4.00
CA SER A 68 1.52 7.93 5.24
C SER A 68 0.92 6.68 5.91
N ALA A 69 -0.40 6.56 6.05
CA ALA A 69 -1.05 5.40 6.64
C ALA A 69 -0.73 4.06 5.94
N GLY A 70 -0.49 4.06 4.62
CA GLY A 70 -0.01 2.88 3.92
C GLY A 70 1.35 2.38 4.43
N CYS A 71 2.20 3.27 4.94
CA CYS A 71 3.46 2.87 5.56
C CYS A 71 3.20 2.05 6.83
N LEU A 72 2.19 2.40 7.63
CA LEU A 72 1.85 1.65 8.85
C LEU A 72 1.39 0.23 8.53
N VAL A 73 0.61 0.05 7.45
CA VAL A 73 0.20 -1.27 6.95
C VAL A 73 1.44 -2.11 6.61
N VAL A 74 2.35 -1.56 5.81
CA VAL A 74 3.55 -2.29 5.37
C VAL A 74 4.48 -2.60 6.54
N LEU A 75 4.75 -1.62 7.40
CA LEU A 75 5.64 -1.77 8.54
C LEU A 75 5.10 -2.81 9.53
N LYS A 76 3.80 -2.80 9.82
CA LYS A 76 3.18 -3.83 10.67
C LYS A 76 3.31 -5.21 10.04
N GLY A 77 3.00 -5.37 8.75
CA GLY A 77 3.15 -6.64 8.05
C GLY A 77 4.57 -7.19 8.06
N ILE A 78 5.58 -6.32 7.91
CA ILE A 78 7.00 -6.71 8.00
C ILE A 78 7.39 -7.07 9.43
N ALA A 79 7.02 -6.24 10.42
CA ALA A 79 7.34 -6.47 11.83
C ALA A 79 6.75 -7.79 12.35
N GLU A 80 5.55 -8.13 11.89
CA GLU A 80 4.86 -9.38 12.22
C GLU A 80 5.28 -10.57 11.33
N LYS A 81 6.24 -10.38 10.41
CA LYS A 81 6.74 -11.40 9.48
C LYS A 81 5.66 -12.01 8.58
N ARG A 82 4.62 -11.24 8.26
CA ARG A 82 3.52 -11.66 7.39
C ARG A 82 3.82 -11.40 5.92
N ILE A 83 4.67 -10.41 5.64
CA ILE A 83 5.12 -10.06 4.29
C ILE A 83 6.62 -9.85 4.26
N HIS A 84 7.25 -10.13 3.11
CA HIS A 84 8.70 -10.07 2.95
C HIS A 84 9.11 -9.44 1.61
N PRO A 85 8.67 -8.20 1.31
CA PRO A 85 8.95 -7.56 0.01
C PRO A 85 10.45 -7.38 -0.22
N LYS A 86 10.86 -7.34 -1.49
CA LYS A 86 12.26 -7.17 -1.88
C LYS A 86 12.81 -5.82 -1.45
N LYS A 87 12.01 -4.76 -1.63
CA LYS A 87 12.35 -3.37 -1.27
C LYS A 87 11.08 -2.59 -0.96
N CYS A 88 11.21 -1.58 -0.11
CA CYS A 88 10.15 -0.62 0.19
C CYS A 88 10.64 0.81 -0.08
N MET A 89 9.75 1.64 -0.61
CA MET A 89 9.89 3.10 -0.69
C MET A 89 8.75 3.72 0.10
N PHE A 90 9.09 4.48 1.14
CA PHE A 90 8.11 5.10 2.02
C PHE A 90 8.11 6.62 1.88
N ALA A 91 6.93 7.22 1.84
CA ALA A 91 6.73 8.67 1.71
C ALA A 91 5.82 9.20 2.83
N GLY A 92 6.22 10.29 3.49
CA GLY A 92 5.44 10.88 4.58
C GLY A 92 5.26 9.93 5.78
N VAL A 93 6.34 9.24 6.16
CA VAL A 93 6.37 8.34 7.33
C VAL A 93 6.35 9.17 8.61
N PRO A 94 5.55 8.81 9.62
CA PRO A 94 5.70 9.38 10.96
C PRO A 94 7.04 8.90 11.54
N VAL A 95 7.93 9.84 11.84
CA VAL A 95 9.24 9.62 12.51
C VAL A 95 9.17 9.94 13.98
#